data_AF-A0A398D3G0-F1
#
_entry.id   AF-A0A398D3G0-F1
#
_cell.length_a   1.000
_cell.length_b   1.000
_cell.length_c   1.000
_cell.angle_alpha   90.00
_cell.angle_beta   90.00
_cell.angle_gamma   90.00
#
_symmetry.space_group_name_H-M   'P 1'
#
loop_
_entity.id
_entity.type
_entity.pdbx_description
1 polymer ?
#
loop_
_entity_poly.entity_id
_entity_poly.type
_entity_poly.pdbx_seq_one_letter_code
_entity_poly.pdbx_strand_id
1 'polypeptide(L)'
;MFVALLNAWLAELDRQFAAAQTGGESVPRQVAAMAAGVNEIYHVAGTKWNILLEFWAKSKADPEVARSTVEMIRRYQGFFQQLLDRGVSEGSLRVENSNLAATLVLSAVLGLLLQGILDPEGQDWGALMQRVLSMLMESMSGGKP
;
A
#
# COMPACT_ATOMS: atom_id res chain seq x y z
N MET A 1 -19.59 12.86 -7.16
CA MET A 1 -19.86 12.21 -5.85
C MET A 1 -19.05 10.94 -5.64
N PHE A 2 -19.00 10.03 -6.62
CA PHE A 2 -18.22 8.78 -6.52
C PHE A 2 -16.72 9.01 -6.25
N VAL A 3 -16.05 9.91 -7.00
CA VAL A 3 -14.63 10.31 -6.78
C VAL A 3 -14.38 10.91 -5.39
N ALA A 4 -15.36 11.64 -4.84
CA ALA A 4 -15.22 12.24 -3.52
C ALA A 4 -15.17 11.19 -2.40
N LEU A 5 -15.88 10.06 -2.55
CA LEU A 5 -15.82 8.93 -1.61
C LEU A 5 -14.44 8.25 -1.62
N LEU A 6 -13.89 8.03 -2.82
CA LEU A 6 -12.52 7.53 -2.96
C LEU A 6 -11.53 8.48 -2.25
N ASN A 7 -11.59 9.77 -2.56
CA ASN A 7 -10.67 10.76 -1.98
C ASN A 7 -10.75 10.84 -0.45
N ALA A 8 -11.95 10.79 0.12
CA ALA A 8 -12.14 10.78 1.57
C ALA A 8 -11.52 9.51 2.21
N TRP A 9 -11.67 8.37 1.56
CA TRP A 9 -11.05 7.13 2.02
C TRP A 9 -9.52 7.16 1.90
N LEU A 10 -8.98 7.68 0.79
CA LEU A 10 -7.53 7.85 0.61
C LEU A 10 -6.95 8.80 1.67
N ALA A 11 -7.64 9.89 1.99
CA ALA A 11 -7.21 10.82 3.03
C ALA A 11 -7.15 10.16 4.42
N GLU A 12 -8.02 9.19 4.71
CA GLU A 12 -7.94 8.41 5.95
C GLU A 12 -6.68 7.53 5.96
N LEU A 13 -6.41 6.83 4.86
CA LEU A 13 -5.22 6.01 4.70
C LEU A 13 -3.94 6.83 4.83
N ASP A 14 -3.91 8.02 4.23
CA ASP A 14 -2.78 8.96 4.31
C ASP A 14 -2.49 9.38 5.76
N ARG A 15 -3.54 9.61 6.57
CA ARG A 15 -3.37 9.96 7.99
C ARG A 15 -2.75 8.81 8.78
N GLN A 16 -3.14 7.57 8.50
CA GLN A 16 -2.57 6.39 9.14
C GLN A 16 -1.09 6.21 8.75
N PHE A 17 -0.76 6.41 7.47
CA PHE A 17 0.63 6.38 7.00
C PHE A 17 1.48 7.51 7.59
N ALA A 18 0.92 8.70 7.77
CA ALA A 18 1.62 9.81 8.43
C ALA A 18 1.92 9.50 9.91
N ALA A 19 0.96 8.92 10.62
CA ALA A 19 1.14 8.52 12.02
C ALA A 19 2.23 7.45 12.20
N ALA A 20 2.35 6.50 11.27
CA ALA A 20 3.40 5.48 11.31
C ALA A 20 4.82 6.06 11.12
N GLN A 21 4.97 7.27 10.56
CA GLN A 21 6.27 7.89 10.28
C GLN A 21 6.82 8.73 11.45
N THR A 22 6.01 9.06 12.47
CA THR A 22 6.41 10.01 13.53
C THR A 22 7.37 9.43 14.57
N GLY A 23 7.66 8.13 14.54
CA GLY A 23 8.43 7.44 15.59
C GLY A 23 9.95 7.49 15.48
N GLY A 24 10.53 8.09 14.43
CA GLY A 24 11.99 8.05 14.21
C GLY A 24 12.56 6.65 13.96
N GLU A 25 11.71 5.65 13.74
CA GLU A 25 12.10 4.29 13.46
C GLU A 25 12.71 4.14 12.07
N SER A 26 13.43 3.05 11.83
CA SER A 26 13.92 2.73 10.48
C SER A 26 12.76 2.40 9.53
N VAL A 27 12.95 2.63 8.24
CA VAL A 27 11.96 2.38 7.19
C VAL A 27 11.38 0.96 7.22
N PRO A 28 12.17 -0.12 7.39
CA PRO A 28 11.61 -1.47 7.56
C PRO A 28 10.60 -1.59 8.71
N ARG A 29 10.87 -0.92 9.84
CA ARG A 29 9.93 -0.94 10.99
C ARG A 29 8.68 -0.10 10.72
N GLN A 30 8.83 1.06 10.08
CA GLN A 30 7.68 1.88 9.68
C GLN A 30 6.76 1.11 8.72
N VAL A 31 7.32 0.40 7.74
CA VAL A 31 6.54 -0.46 6.81
C VAL A 31 5.84 -1.59 7.57
N ALA A 32 6.50 -2.22 8.55
CA ALA A 32 5.88 -3.24 9.40
C ALA A 32 4.72 -2.66 10.24
N ALA A 33 4.88 -1.46 10.80
CA ALA A 33 3.83 -0.76 11.55
C ALA A 33 2.64 -0.39 10.65
N MET A 34 2.90 0.08 9.42
CA MET A 34 1.84 0.32 8.42
C MET A 34 1.09 -0.97 8.09
N ALA A 35 1.81 -2.08 7.91
CA ALA A 35 1.22 -3.38 7.62
C ALA A 35 0.36 -3.92 8.79
N ALA A 36 0.74 -3.62 10.04
CA ALA A 36 -0.04 -3.97 11.22
C ALA A 36 -1.43 -3.29 11.25
N GLY A 37 -1.52 -2.05 10.76
CA GLY A 37 -2.79 -1.33 10.62
C GLY A 37 -3.71 -1.90 9.53
N VAL A 38 -3.21 -2.75 8.64
CA VAL A 38 -4.00 -3.31 7.53
C VAL A 38 -5.06 -4.31 8.00
N ASN A 39 -4.89 -4.94 9.17
CA ASN A 39 -5.92 -5.84 9.74
C ASN A 39 -7.23 -5.09 10.02
N GLU A 40 -7.17 -3.85 10.50
CA GLU A 40 -8.37 -3.01 10.65
C GLU A 40 -8.98 -2.68 9.30
N ILE A 41 -8.15 -2.49 8.27
CA ILE A 41 -8.65 -2.27 6.91
C ILE A 41 -9.43 -3.50 6.44
N TYR A 42 -8.97 -4.73 6.64
CA TYR A 42 -9.73 -5.93 6.24
C TYR A 42 -10.98 -6.19 7.09
N HIS A 43 -10.92 -6.01 8.41
CA HIS A 43 -12.07 -6.26 9.29
C HIS A 43 -13.20 -5.24 9.17
N VAL A 44 -12.90 -3.98 8.81
CA VAL A 44 -13.90 -2.91 8.71
C VAL A 44 -14.50 -2.78 7.31
N ALA A 45 -13.92 -3.42 6.28
CA ALA A 45 -14.12 -2.99 4.90
C ALA A 45 -15.00 -3.86 4.00
N GLY A 46 -15.92 -4.66 4.54
CA GLY A 46 -16.98 -5.25 3.70
C GLY A 46 -17.71 -4.21 2.81
N THR A 47 -17.82 -2.95 3.26
CA THR A 47 -18.43 -1.86 2.48
C THR A 47 -17.43 -0.98 1.72
N LYS A 48 -16.21 -0.75 2.27
CA LYS A 48 -15.21 0.14 1.66
C LYS A 48 -14.49 -0.51 0.48
N TRP A 49 -14.36 -1.84 0.47
CA TRP A 49 -13.70 -2.59 -0.60
C TRP A 49 -14.50 -2.60 -1.92
N ASN A 50 -15.83 -2.61 -1.84
CA ASN A 50 -16.70 -2.52 -3.02
C ASN A 50 -16.44 -1.24 -3.80
N ILE A 51 -16.11 -0.14 -3.12
CA ILE A 51 -15.80 1.14 -3.78
C ILE A 51 -14.57 0.97 -4.69
N LEU A 52 -13.48 0.37 -4.19
CA LEU A 52 -12.26 0.16 -4.99
C LEU A 52 -12.52 -0.71 -6.23
N LEU A 53 -13.25 -1.82 -6.08
CA LEU A 53 -13.62 -2.67 -7.21
C LEU A 53 -14.50 -1.95 -8.22
N GLU A 54 -15.47 -1.16 -7.74
CA GLU A 54 -16.32 -0.35 -8.61
C GLU A 54 -15.51 0.73 -9.36
N PHE A 55 -14.50 1.33 -8.73
CA PHE A 55 -13.58 2.25 -9.39
C PHE A 55 -12.80 1.55 -10.50
N TRP A 56 -12.27 0.37 -10.22
CA TRP A 56 -11.52 -0.41 -11.21
C TRP A 56 -12.42 -0.83 -12.37
N ALA A 57 -13.63 -1.31 -12.09
CA ALA A 57 -14.61 -1.67 -13.11
C ALA A 57 -14.99 -0.46 -13.99
N LYS A 58 -15.25 0.70 -13.38
CA LYS A 58 -15.65 1.93 -14.09
C LYS A 58 -14.50 2.61 -14.82
N SER A 59 -13.25 2.41 -14.40
CA SER A 59 -12.07 3.04 -15.03
C SER A 59 -11.91 2.72 -16.51
N LYS A 60 -12.44 1.59 -16.99
CA LYS A 60 -12.42 1.24 -18.42
C LYS A 60 -13.43 2.02 -19.27
N ALA A 61 -14.52 2.49 -18.65
CA ALA A 61 -15.65 3.11 -19.35
C ALA A 61 -15.77 4.61 -19.10
N ASP A 62 -15.22 5.12 -17.99
CA ASP A 62 -15.30 6.52 -17.57
C ASP A 62 -13.90 7.17 -17.52
N PRO A 63 -13.60 8.12 -18.41
CA PRO A 63 -12.29 8.80 -18.44
C PRO A 63 -11.94 9.60 -17.18
N GLU A 64 -12.92 10.13 -16.44
CA GLU A 64 -12.69 10.86 -15.19
C GLU A 64 -12.27 9.91 -14.08
N VAL A 65 -12.95 8.75 -14.00
CA VAL A 65 -12.60 7.66 -13.09
C VAL A 65 -11.22 7.10 -13.44
N ALA A 66 -10.94 6.85 -14.72
CA ALA A 66 -9.64 6.37 -15.19
C ALA A 66 -8.48 7.27 -14.75
N ARG A 67 -8.63 8.58 -14.94
CA ARG A 67 -7.63 9.58 -14.55
C ARG A 67 -7.41 9.57 -13.05
N SER A 68 -8.49 9.59 -12.26
CA SER A 68 -8.43 9.57 -10.80
C SER A 68 -7.75 8.30 -10.27
N THR A 69 -8.02 7.14 -10.86
CA THR A 69 -7.36 5.88 -10.50
C THR A 69 -5.86 5.89 -10.82
N VAL A 70 -5.46 6.43 -11.98
CA VAL A 70 -4.04 6.56 -12.34
C VAL A 70 -3.31 7.55 -11.42
N GLU A 71 -3.95 8.67 -11.08
CA GLU A 71 -3.40 9.65 -10.13
C GLU A 71 -3.18 9.05 -8.75
N MET A 72 -4.14 8.26 -8.26
CA MET A 72 -4.01 7.49 -7.01
C MET A 72 -2.80 6.55 -7.06
N ILE A 73 -2.66 5.73 -8.11
CA ILE A 73 -1.53 4.80 -8.26
C ILE A 73 -0.20 5.55 -8.24
N ARG A 74 -0.09 6.64 -9.02
CA ARG A 74 1.12 7.47 -9.08
C ARG A 74 1.46 8.10 -7.73
N ARG A 75 0.45 8.56 -6.98
CA ARG A 75 0.63 9.14 -5.65
C ARG A 75 1.24 8.14 -4.68
N TYR A 76 0.69 6.92 -4.61
CA TYR A 76 1.24 5.89 -3.73
C TYR A 76 2.59 5.36 -4.18
N GLN A 77 2.83 5.26 -5.49
CA GLN A 77 4.15 4.94 -6.01
C GLN A 77 5.19 5.98 -5.57
N GLY A 78 4.87 7.27 -5.67
CA GLY A 78 5.72 8.35 -5.20
C GLY A 78 5.95 8.32 -3.68
N PHE A 79 4.92 8.00 -2.91
CA PHE A 79 5.04 7.80 -1.46
C PHE A 79 6.03 6.67 -1.11
N PHE A 80 5.85 5.48 -1.68
CA PHE A 80 6.76 4.35 -1.43
C PHE A 80 8.17 4.65 -1.93
N GLN A 81 8.32 5.34 -3.06
CA GLN A 81 9.64 5.75 -3.53
C GLN A 81 10.35 6.64 -2.51
N GLN A 82 9.70 7.69 -2.01
CA GLN A 82 10.28 8.59 -0.99
C GLN A 82 10.63 7.84 0.29
N LEU A 83 9.77 6.91 0.71
CA LEU A 83 10.01 6.08 1.89
C LEU A 83 11.25 5.20 1.70
N LEU A 84 11.40 4.57 0.53
CA LEU A 84 12.55 3.72 0.21
C LEU A 84 13.85 4.54 0.04
N ASP A 85 13.78 5.72 -0.58
CA ASP A 85 14.91 6.65 -0.71
C ASP A 85 15.44 7.06 0.67
N ARG A 86 14.53 7.33 1.62
CA ARG A 86 14.91 7.56 3.02
C ARG A 86 15.59 6.34 3.62
N GLY A 87 15.05 5.14 3.38
CA GLY A 87 15.62 3.88 3.89
C GLY A 87 17.05 3.64 3.39
N VAL A 88 17.32 3.98 2.13
CA VAL A 88 18.69 3.96 1.56
C VAL A 88 19.55 5.04 2.22
N SER A 89 19.04 6.26 2.38
CA SER A 89 19.79 7.37 3.00
C SER A 89 20.15 7.13 4.46
N GLU A 90 19.29 6.46 5.23
CA GLU A 90 19.55 6.11 6.63
C GLU A 90 20.31 4.77 6.78
N GLY A 91 20.65 4.11 5.67
CA GLY A 91 21.43 2.87 5.63
C GLY A 91 20.66 1.61 6.02
N SER A 92 19.33 1.69 6.17
CA SER A 92 18.47 0.55 6.52
C SER A 92 18.11 -0.31 5.30
N LEU A 93 18.20 0.24 4.09
CA LEU A 93 17.95 -0.45 2.83
C LEU A 93 19.14 -0.34 1.86
N ARG A 94 19.26 -1.32 0.97
CA ARG A 94 20.24 -1.43 -0.11
C ARG A 94 19.52 -1.70 -1.43
N VAL A 95 18.86 -0.66 -1.94
CA VAL A 95 18.11 -0.70 -3.19
C VAL A 95 18.82 0.16 -4.22
N GLU A 96 19.11 -0.40 -5.40
CA GLU A 96 19.75 0.36 -6.49
C GLU A 96 18.77 1.29 -7.21
N ASN A 97 17.49 0.92 -7.26
CA ASN A 97 16.44 1.68 -7.93
C ASN A 97 15.16 1.72 -7.06
N SER A 98 15.01 2.78 -6.27
CA SER A 98 13.85 2.98 -5.39
C SER A 98 12.52 3.06 -6.13
N ASN A 99 12.50 3.55 -7.38
CA ASN A 99 11.27 3.59 -8.17
C ASN A 99 10.80 2.18 -8.58
N LEU A 100 11.74 1.32 -9.00
CA LEU A 100 11.42 -0.08 -9.30
C LEU A 100 10.96 -0.82 -8.03
N ALA A 101 11.65 -0.62 -6.92
CA ALA A 101 11.26 -1.21 -5.63
C ALA A 101 9.91 -0.70 -5.14
N ALA A 102 9.60 0.60 -5.30
CA ALA A 102 8.29 1.16 -4.98
C ALA A 102 7.18 0.56 -5.85
N THR A 103 7.47 0.33 -7.14
CA THR A 103 6.55 -0.36 -8.07
C THR A 103 6.27 -1.78 -7.59
N LEU A 104 7.29 -2.51 -7.15
CA LEU A 104 7.16 -3.86 -6.62
C LEU A 104 6.31 -3.89 -5.34
N VAL A 105 6.60 -3.00 -4.38
CA VAL A 105 5.83 -2.87 -3.13
C VAL A 105 4.38 -2.56 -3.42
N LEU A 106 4.11 -1.56 -4.26
CA LEU A 106 2.74 -1.16 -4.59
C LEU A 106 1.97 -2.28 -5.31
N SER A 107 2.64 -3.01 -6.21
CA SER A 107 2.03 -4.14 -6.91
C SER A 107 1.65 -5.27 -5.96
N ALA A 108 2.51 -5.57 -4.97
CA ALA A 108 2.23 -6.56 -3.94
C ALA A 108 1.05 -6.13 -3.06
N VAL A 109 1.03 -4.86 -2.62
CA VAL A 109 -0.07 -4.31 -1.82
C VAL A 109 -1.38 -4.39 -2.60
N LEU A 110 -1.47 -3.83 -3.80
CA LEU A 110 -2.69 -3.83 -4.60
C LEU A 110 -3.15 -5.26 -4.96
N GLY A 111 -2.21 -6.16 -5.24
CA GLY A 111 -2.51 -7.55 -5.56
C GLY A 111 -3.10 -8.33 -4.37
N LEU A 112 -2.55 -8.13 -3.16
CA LEU A 112 -3.08 -8.74 -1.95
C LEU A 112 -4.43 -8.14 -1.54
N LEU A 113 -4.57 -6.82 -1.68
CA LEU A 113 -5.86 -6.15 -1.48
C LEU A 113 -6.92 -6.77 -2.39
N LEU A 114 -6.66 -6.88 -3.69
CA LEU A 114 -7.61 -7.49 -4.63
C LEU A 114 -8.00 -8.91 -4.21
N GLN A 115 -7.02 -9.75 -3.87
CA GLN A 115 -7.27 -11.14 -3.49
C GLN A 115 -8.10 -11.22 -2.20
N GLY A 116 -7.80 -10.41 -1.18
CA GLY A 116 -8.59 -10.40 0.06
C GLY A 116 -9.98 -9.80 -0.07
N ILE A 117 -10.22 -8.97 -1.09
CA ILE A 117 -11.58 -8.53 -1.42
C ILE A 117 -12.37 -9.66 -2.08
N LEU A 118 -11.75 -10.44 -2.97
CA LEU A 118 -12.41 -11.50 -3.73
C LEU A 118 -12.64 -12.77 -2.89
N ASP A 119 -11.78 -13.04 -1.91
CA ASP A 119 -11.84 -14.21 -1.04
C ASP A 119 -11.60 -13.82 0.43
N PRO A 120 -12.52 -13.06 1.06
CA PRO A 120 -12.29 -12.48 2.38
C PRO A 120 -12.13 -13.52 3.50
N GLU A 121 -12.66 -14.73 3.32
CA GLU A 121 -12.59 -15.82 4.31
C GLU A 121 -11.46 -16.82 4.03
N GLY A 122 -10.77 -16.69 2.88
CA GLY A 122 -9.77 -17.67 2.46
C GLY A 122 -8.55 -17.78 3.36
N GLN A 123 -8.17 -16.68 4.04
CA GLN A 123 -7.04 -16.62 4.97
C GLN A 123 -7.00 -15.31 5.76
N ASP A 124 -6.08 -15.20 6.71
CA ASP A 124 -5.75 -13.94 7.36
C ASP A 124 -4.94 -13.04 6.40
N TRP A 125 -5.66 -12.25 5.60
CA TRP A 125 -5.10 -11.33 4.62
C TRP A 125 -4.22 -10.24 5.23
N GLY A 126 -4.54 -9.85 6.46
CA GLY A 126 -3.77 -8.87 7.20
C GLY A 126 -2.40 -9.44 7.61
N ALA A 127 -2.38 -10.64 8.18
CA ALA A 127 -1.14 -11.35 8.49
C ALA A 127 -0.31 -11.66 7.22
N LEU A 128 -0.97 -12.01 6.11
CA LEU A 128 -0.27 -12.24 4.84
C LEU A 128 0.37 -10.95 4.30
N MET A 129 -0.34 -9.82 4.35
CA MET A 129 0.21 -8.51 3.97
C MET A 129 1.45 -8.15 4.78
N GLN A 130 1.39 -8.31 6.10
CA GLN A 130 2.53 -8.09 6.98
C GLN A 130 3.72 -8.96 6.59
N ARG A 131 3.48 -10.25 6.34
CA ARG A 131 4.56 -11.18 5.97
C ARG A 131 5.18 -10.84 4.62
N VAL A 132 4.37 -10.49 3.62
CA VAL A 132 4.86 -10.11 2.28
C VAL A 132 5.66 -8.81 2.34
N LEU A 133 5.19 -7.79 3.05
CA LEU A 133 5.92 -6.54 3.19
C LEU A 133 7.23 -6.72 3.97
N SER A 134 7.23 -7.52 5.04
CA SER A 134 8.46 -7.85 5.77
C SER A 134 9.48 -8.56 4.88
N MET A 135 9.07 -9.58 4.11
CA MET A 135 9.96 -10.27 3.17
C MET A 135 10.53 -9.32 2.11
N LEU A 136 9.71 -8.40 1.59
CA LEU A 136 10.18 -7.38 0.65
C LEU A 136 11.23 -6.47 1.30
N MET A 137 10.99 -5.97 2.52
CA MET A 137 11.95 -5.12 3.23
C MET A 137 13.25 -5.86 3.57
N GLU A 138 13.18 -7.13 3.98
CA GLU A 138 14.35 -7.98 4.25
C GLU A 138 15.19 -8.17 2.98
N SER A 139 14.55 -8.49 1.86
CA SER A 139 15.22 -8.63 0.56
C SER A 139 15.93 -7.34 0.14
N MET A 140 15.31 -6.19 0.41
CA MET A 140 15.84 -4.87 0.13
C MET A 140 16.93 -4.43 1.12
N SER A 141 17.02 -5.05 2.30
CA SER A 141 18.07 -4.76 3.28
C SER A 141 19.39 -5.48 2.97
N GLY A 142 19.41 -6.35 1.95
CA GLY A 142 20.56 -7.18 1.59
C GLY A 142 20.72 -8.43 2.46
N GLY A 143 19.67 -8.85 3.17
CA GLY A 143 19.61 -10.15 3.82
C GLY A 143 19.50 -11.25 2.77
N LYS A 144 20.33 -12.30 2.87
CA LYS A 144 20.09 -13.52 2.08
C LYS A 144 18.71 -14.08 2.47
N PRO A 145 17.91 -14.56 1.49
CA PRO A 145 16.65 -15.24 1.77
C PRO A 145 16.84 -16.50 2.61
#